data_AF-A0A2I0HKM8-F1
#
_entry.id   AF-A0A2I0HKM8-F1
#
_cell.length_a   1.000
_cell.length_b   1.000
_cell.length_c   1.000
_cell.angle_alpha   90.00
_cell.angle_beta   90.00
_cell.angle_gamma   90.00
#
_symmetry.space_group_name_H-M   'P 1'
#
loop_
_entity.id
_entity.type
_entity.pdbx_description
1 polymer ?
#
loop_
_entity_poly.entity_id
_entity_poly.type
_entity_poly.pdbx_seq_one_letter_code
_entity_poly.pdbx_strand_id
1 'polypeptide(L)'
;MDKHRIDNISSTETILQQEEEVGTPCVIYDGAMYFSEGVASELRISCMVFRTLCAGNVRIHKEYPRLIEDCHIPLQESKSFELVSGLHPFRFKDLSIYKMKSIGSIASVDEKDLIEMAWGLANREQRFLWEIRPSSVQGSEWTDFLPKGFIERVGGRGLIIKWAPQKEVLSHESTGGFWSHCR
;
A
#
# COMPACT_ATOMS: atom_id res chain seq x y z
N MET A 1 33.39 -17.99 -21.00
CA MET A 1 32.87 -19.30 -20.54
C MET A 1 33.08 -19.27 -19.04
N ASP A 2 32.08 -19.19 -18.16
CA ASP A 2 30.72 -19.71 -18.23
C ASP A 2 29.69 -18.79 -17.55
N LYS A 3 28.51 -18.71 -18.18
CA LYS A 3 27.29 -18.15 -17.60
C LYS A 3 26.66 -19.24 -16.72
N HIS A 4 26.47 -18.98 -15.43
CA HIS A 4 25.54 -19.76 -14.62
C HIS A 4 24.11 -19.48 -15.08
N ARG A 5 23.62 -20.37 -15.94
CA ARG A 5 22.24 -20.56 -16.32
C ARG A 5 21.58 -21.35 -15.19
N ILE A 6 20.77 -20.68 -14.36
CA ILE A 6 19.82 -21.37 -13.49
C ILE A 6 18.60 -21.62 -14.36
N ASP A 7 18.37 -22.88 -14.68
CA ASP A 7 17.27 -23.31 -15.51
C ASP A 7 15.93 -23.04 -14.83
N ASN A 8 15.07 -22.27 -15.51
CA ASN A 8 13.64 -22.18 -15.24
C ASN A 8 13.02 -23.55 -15.53
N ILE A 9 12.97 -24.42 -14.53
CA ILE A 9 12.20 -25.65 -14.58
C ILE A 9 10.83 -25.38 -13.95
N SER A 10 9.87 -25.06 -14.81
CA SER A 10 8.48 -25.53 -14.78
C SER A 10 7.88 -25.78 -13.38
N SER A 11 7.56 -24.71 -12.65
CA SER A 11 6.85 -24.79 -11.36
C SER A 11 5.45 -25.42 -11.48
N THR A 12 4.87 -25.47 -12.68
CA THR A 12 3.55 -26.06 -12.94
C THR A 12 3.57 -27.58 -13.07
N GLU A 13 4.65 -28.19 -13.55
CA GLU A 13 4.71 -29.66 -13.69
C GLU A 13 5.03 -30.37 -12.37
N THR A 14 5.80 -29.73 -11.48
CA THR A 14 6.14 -30.30 -10.16
C THR A 14 4.92 -30.41 -9.24
N ILE A 15 3.89 -29.56 -9.42
CA ILE A 15 2.67 -29.60 -8.62
C ILE A 15 1.76 -30.77 -9.02
N LEU A 16 1.82 -31.21 -10.28
CA LEU A 16 0.96 -32.27 -10.81
C LEU A 16 1.47 -33.70 -10.55
N GLN A 17 2.66 -33.85 -9.95
CA GLN A 17 3.27 -35.16 -9.67
C GLN A 17 3.18 -35.59 -8.18
N GLN A 18 2.52 -34.82 -7.32
CA GLN A 18 2.25 -35.22 -5.95
C GLN A 18 0.82 -35.77 -5.85
N GLU A 19 0.66 -37.07 -6.12
CA GLU A 19 -0.60 -37.77 -5.87
C GLU A 19 -0.78 -38.07 -4.36
N GLU A 20 -1.76 -37.37 -3.80
CA GLU A 20 -2.81 -37.83 -2.85
C GLU A 20 -2.42 -38.20 -1.41
N GLU A 21 -2.32 -37.18 -0.56
CA GLU A 21 -3.28 -37.10 0.55
C GLU A 21 -4.36 -36.12 0.08
N VAL A 22 -5.54 -36.60 -0.36
CA VAL A 22 -6.65 -35.72 -0.81
C VAL A 22 -7.24 -35.02 0.41
N GLY A 23 -6.52 -34.05 0.94
CA GLY A 23 -7.08 -33.04 1.82
C GLY A 23 -8.17 -32.29 1.07
N THR A 24 -9.25 -31.93 1.76
CA THR A 24 -10.32 -31.14 1.16
C THR A 24 -9.74 -29.87 0.52
N PRO A 25 -10.00 -29.60 -0.78
CA PRO A 25 -9.42 -28.44 -1.44
C PRO A 25 -9.82 -27.16 -0.70
N CYS A 26 -8.86 -26.26 -0.52
CA CYS A 26 -9.04 -24.98 0.15
C CYS A 26 -8.46 -23.86 -0.70
N VAL A 27 -9.26 -22.83 -0.99
CA VAL A 27 -8.79 -21.62 -1.67
C VAL A 27 -8.29 -20.61 -0.64
N ILE A 28 -7.04 -20.19 -0.78
CA ILE A 28 -6.48 -19.06 -0.03
C ILE A 28 -6.47 -17.86 -0.95
N TYR A 29 -7.12 -16.77 -0.56
CA TYR A 29 -7.21 -15.55 -1.37
C TYR A 29 -6.97 -14.29 -0.52
N ASP A 30 -6.48 -13.23 -1.15
CA ASP A 30 -6.27 -11.94 -0.48
C ASP A 30 -7.62 -11.29 -0.14
N GLY A 31 -7.73 -10.66 1.03
CA GLY A 31 -8.95 -9.98 1.47
C GLY A 31 -9.47 -8.85 0.56
N ALA A 32 -8.68 -8.36 -0.40
CA ALA A 32 -9.14 -7.47 -1.46
C ALA A 32 -9.92 -8.17 -2.57
N MET A 33 -9.81 -9.49 -2.72
CA MET A 33 -10.53 -10.31 -3.70
C MET A 33 -11.90 -10.75 -3.15
N TYR A 34 -12.79 -9.78 -2.88
CA TYR A 34 -14.09 -10.01 -2.23
C TYR A 34 -15.01 -10.99 -2.98
N PHE A 35 -14.84 -11.16 -4.29
CA PHE A 35 -15.61 -12.11 -5.08
C PHE A 35 -15.22 -13.57 -4.83
N SER A 36 -14.01 -13.83 -4.32
CA SER A 36 -13.49 -15.18 -4.14
C SER A 36 -14.30 -16.00 -3.13
N GLU A 37 -14.92 -15.35 -2.14
CA GLU A 37 -15.83 -16.03 -1.20
C GLU A 37 -17.07 -16.59 -1.88
N GLY A 38 -17.69 -15.78 -2.76
CA GLY A 38 -18.87 -16.19 -3.52
C GLY A 38 -18.56 -17.36 -4.45
N VAL A 39 -17.46 -17.28 -5.19
CA VAL A 39 -17.00 -18.36 -6.08
C VAL A 39 -16.67 -19.64 -5.30
N ALA A 40 -15.96 -19.53 -4.16
CA ALA A 40 -15.66 -20.69 -3.33
C ALA A 40 -16.94 -21.35 -2.77
N SER A 41 -17.93 -20.55 -2.40
CA SER A 41 -19.24 -21.02 -1.92
C SER A 41 -20.02 -21.75 -3.02
N GLU A 42 -20.05 -21.20 -4.24
CA GLU A 42 -20.68 -21.84 -5.40
C GLU A 42 -20.04 -23.19 -5.75
N LEU A 43 -18.71 -23.26 -5.67
CA LEU A 43 -17.94 -24.47 -5.96
C LEU A 43 -17.89 -25.46 -4.79
N ARG A 44 -18.45 -25.10 -3.63
CA ARG A 44 -18.39 -25.88 -2.37
C ARG A 44 -16.97 -26.23 -1.94
N ILE A 45 -16.06 -25.28 -2.11
CA ILE A 45 -14.64 -25.41 -1.72
C ILE A 45 -14.43 -24.62 -0.43
N SER A 46 -13.68 -25.19 0.52
CA SER A 46 -13.29 -24.46 1.74
C SER A 46 -12.45 -23.24 1.35
N CYS A 47 -12.49 -22.16 2.13
CA CYS A 47 -11.63 -21.02 1.86
C CYS A 47 -11.06 -20.38 3.13
N MET A 48 -9.83 -19.87 3.02
CA MET A 48 -9.18 -19.05 4.03
C MET A 48 -8.86 -17.68 3.44
N VAL A 49 -9.23 -16.62 4.15
CA VAL A 49 -8.95 -15.25 3.70
C VAL A 49 -7.62 -14.78 4.29
N PHE A 50 -6.67 -14.48 3.42
CA PHE A 50 -5.40 -13.87 3.80
C PHE A 50 -5.55 -12.36 3.90
N ARG A 51 -5.51 -11.83 5.13
CA ARG A 51 -5.62 -10.39 5.40
C ARG A 51 -4.22 -9.83 5.65
N THR A 52 -3.72 -9.02 4.71
CA THR A 52 -2.41 -8.37 4.80
C THR A 52 -2.41 -7.09 5.63
N LEU A 53 -3.60 -6.61 6.04
CA LEU A 53 -3.79 -5.39 6.83
C LEU A 53 -4.06 -5.70 8.30
N CYS A 54 -3.99 -4.68 9.16
CA CYS A 54 -4.16 -4.83 10.60
C CYS A 54 -5.58 -5.29 11.01
N ALA A 55 -5.72 -5.80 12.24
CA ALA A 55 -7.01 -6.25 12.79
C ALA A 55 -8.09 -5.15 12.82
N GLY A 56 -7.68 -3.88 12.93
CA GLY A 56 -8.59 -2.73 12.82
C GLY A 56 -9.27 -2.67 11.45
N ASN A 57 -8.53 -2.95 10.37
CA ASN A 57 -9.07 -3.01 9.02
C ASN A 57 -10.10 -4.12 8.86
N VAL A 58 -9.88 -5.29 9.46
CA VAL A 58 -10.85 -6.41 9.45
C VAL A 58 -12.18 -5.97 10.07
N ARG A 59 -12.13 -5.23 11.19
CA ARG A 59 -13.33 -4.72 11.85
C ARG A 59 -14.06 -3.69 10.99
N ILE A 60 -13.33 -2.77 10.37
CA ILE A 60 -13.93 -1.78 9.46
C ILE A 60 -14.59 -2.48 8.26
N HIS A 61 -13.93 -3.49 7.68
CA HIS A 61 -14.44 -4.19 6.50
C HIS A 61 -15.79 -4.87 6.76
N LYS A 62 -15.97 -5.47 7.95
CA LYS A 62 -17.25 -6.08 8.34
C LYS A 62 -18.39 -5.07 8.45
N GLU A 63 -18.09 -3.84 8.83
CA GLU A 63 -19.06 -2.76 8.98
C GLU A 63 -19.28 -1.97 7.68
N TYR A 64 -18.46 -2.21 6.66
CA TYR A 64 -18.50 -1.48 5.40
C TYR A 64 -19.86 -1.54 4.68
N PRO A 65 -20.58 -2.69 4.63
CA PRO A 65 -21.93 -2.73 4.06
C PRO A 65 -22.89 -1.77 4.79
N ARG A 66 -22.87 -1.76 6.13
CA ARG A 66 -23.68 -0.82 6.93
C ARG A 66 -23.32 0.63 6.64
N LEU A 67 -22.02 0.94 6.50
CA LEU A 67 -21.57 2.30 6.16
C LEU A 67 -22.03 2.76 4.76
N ILE A 68 -22.21 1.85 3.81
CA ILE A 68 -22.80 2.16 2.51
C ILE A 68 -24.31 2.41 2.66
N GLU A 69 -25.00 1.51 3.38
CA GLU A 69 -26.45 1.62 3.64
C GLU A 69 -26.80 2.94 4.36
N ASP A 70 -25.97 3.34 5.32
CA ASP A 70 -26.10 4.60 6.06
C ASP A 70 -25.62 5.83 5.26
N CYS A 71 -25.27 5.68 3.98
CA CYS A 71 -24.77 6.74 3.09
C CYS A 71 -23.53 7.47 3.63
N HIS A 72 -22.69 6.79 4.42
CA HIS A 72 -21.41 7.31 4.90
C HIS A 72 -20.27 7.18 3.89
N ILE A 73 -20.46 6.38 2.85
CA ILE A 73 -19.54 6.19 1.73
C ILE A 73 -20.21 6.70 0.44
N PRO A 74 -19.55 7.57 -0.37
CA PRO A 74 -18.19 8.08 -0.20
C PRO A 74 -18.05 9.04 0.98
N LEU A 75 -16.85 9.06 1.58
CA LEU A 75 -16.56 9.81 2.80
C LEU A 75 -16.86 11.32 2.62
N GLN A 76 -17.65 11.89 3.53
CA GLN A 76 -17.84 13.34 3.60
C GLN A 76 -16.74 13.97 4.45
N GLU A 77 -15.99 14.94 3.89
CA GLU A 77 -14.87 15.58 4.60
C GLU A 77 -15.29 16.27 5.89
N SER A 78 -16.51 16.84 5.93
CA SER A 78 -17.07 17.49 7.11
C SER A 78 -17.18 16.56 8.33
N LYS A 79 -17.36 15.25 8.10
CA LYS A 79 -17.50 14.25 9.17
C LYS A 79 -16.20 13.54 9.50
N SER A 80 -15.08 13.90 8.87
CA SER A 80 -13.81 13.16 8.94
C SER A 80 -13.30 12.91 10.36
N PHE A 81 -13.56 13.83 11.30
CA PHE A 81 -13.11 13.72 12.69
C PHE A 81 -14.17 13.11 13.63
N GLU A 82 -15.39 12.87 13.16
CA GLU A 82 -16.45 12.25 13.95
C GLU A 82 -16.18 10.75 14.16
N LEU A 83 -16.62 10.23 15.30
CA LEU A 83 -16.54 8.80 15.62
C LEU A 83 -17.56 8.02 14.79
N VAL A 84 -17.16 6.82 14.38
CA VAL A 84 -18.04 5.91 13.67
C VAL A 84 -18.84 5.09 14.69
N SER A 85 -20.17 5.21 14.64
CA SER A 85 -21.07 4.51 15.56
C SER A 85 -20.84 3.00 15.53
N GLY A 86 -20.66 2.36 16.68
CA GLY A 86 -20.35 0.92 16.81
C GLY A 86 -18.89 0.53 16.52
N LEU A 87 -18.05 1.51 16.13
CA LEU A 87 -16.66 1.31 15.71
C LEU A 87 -15.66 2.14 16.53
N HIS A 88 -15.89 2.33 17.84
CA HIS A 88 -14.89 2.98 18.69
C HIS A 88 -13.54 2.22 18.66
N PRO A 89 -12.38 2.90 18.52
CA PRO A 89 -12.18 4.36 18.53
C PRO A 89 -12.07 5.01 17.14
N PHE A 90 -12.51 4.33 16.08
CA PHE A 90 -12.33 4.78 14.69
C PHE A 90 -13.16 6.03 14.38
N ARG A 91 -12.51 6.96 13.69
CA ARG A 91 -13.13 8.12 13.05
C ARG A 91 -13.32 7.89 11.56
N PHE A 92 -14.19 8.67 10.93
CA PHE A 92 -14.43 8.56 9.49
C PHE A 92 -13.16 8.67 8.64
N LYS A 93 -12.20 9.54 9.00
CA LYS A 93 -10.90 9.62 8.32
C LYS A 93 -10.07 8.34 8.38
N ASP A 94 -10.26 7.52 9.42
CA ASP A 94 -9.52 6.26 9.61
C ASP A 94 -10.05 5.16 8.67
N LEU A 95 -11.21 5.40 8.02
CA LEU A 95 -11.81 4.51 7.02
C LEU A 95 -11.23 4.70 5.60
N SER A 96 -10.32 5.66 5.40
CA SER A 96 -9.78 6.07 4.09
C SER A 96 -9.02 4.97 3.32
N ILE A 97 -8.82 3.81 3.94
CA ILE A 97 -8.18 2.61 3.40
C ILE A 97 -8.91 2.05 2.16
N TYR A 98 -10.20 2.38 1.95
CA TYR A 98 -10.99 1.87 0.82
C TYR A 98 -11.01 2.79 -0.41
N LYS A 99 -10.28 3.91 -0.39
CA LYS A 99 -9.96 4.66 -1.62
C LYS A 99 -8.83 3.96 -2.39
N MET A 100 -8.86 2.62 -2.52
CA MET A 100 -8.04 1.92 -3.50
C MET A 100 -8.64 2.16 -4.87
N LYS A 101 -8.06 3.11 -5.62
CA LYS A 101 -8.27 3.23 -7.06
C LYS A 101 -7.65 1.99 -7.73
N SER A 102 -8.37 0.88 -7.77
CA SER A 102 -7.93 -0.41 -8.35
C SER A 102 -6.75 -1.08 -7.62
N ILE A 103 -6.64 -2.40 -7.80
CA ILE A 103 -5.60 -3.26 -7.24
C ILE A 103 -4.16 -2.86 -7.68
N GLY A 104 -4.05 -1.99 -8.70
CA GLY A 104 -2.79 -1.52 -9.26
C GLY A 104 -2.34 -0.12 -8.82
N SER A 105 -3.18 0.70 -8.15
CA SER A 105 -2.68 2.01 -7.68
C SER A 105 -1.91 1.86 -6.38
N ILE A 106 -0.63 1.53 -6.50
CA ILE A 106 0.39 2.00 -5.56
C ILE A 106 0.15 3.51 -5.42
N ALA A 107 0.03 4.01 -4.19
CA ALA A 107 -0.34 5.39 -3.88
C ALA A 107 0.32 6.38 -4.86
N SER A 108 -0.44 6.83 -5.85
CA SER A 108 0.03 7.80 -6.82
C SER A 108 -0.16 9.17 -6.19
N VAL A 109 0.94 9.90 -6.02
CA VAL A 109 0.91 11.28 -5.52
C VAL A 109 0.67 12.17 -6.73
N ASP A 110 -0.29 13.11 -6.63
CA ASP A 110 -0.49 14.11 -7.69
C ASP A 110 0.73 15.04 -7.78
N GLU A 111 0.99 15.61 -8.95
CA GLU A 111 2.12 16.53 -9.17
C GLU A 111 2.10 17.70 -8.18
N LYS A 112 0.90 18.25 -7.93
CA LYS A 112 0.71 19.34 -6.96
C LYS A 112 1.12 18.93 -5.55
N ASP A 113 0.70 17.75 -5.11
CA ASP A 113 1.05 17.23 -3.79
C ASP A 113 2.56 17.00 -3.68
N LEU A 114 3.20 16.49 -4.74
CA LEU A 114 4.64 16.29 -4.79
C LEU A 114 5.41 17.62 -4.70
N ILE A 115 4.95 18.66 -5.39
CA ILE A 115 5.52 20.01 -5.33
C ILE A 115 5.42 20.59 -3.91
N GLU A 116 4.26 20.48 -3.27
CA GLU A 116 4.06 20.95 -1.89
C GLU A 116 4.94 20.16 -0.90
N MET A 117 5.07 18.85 -1.08
CA MET A 117 5.98 18.01 -0.30
C MET A 117 7.44 18.46 -0.46
N ALA A 118 7.87 18.73 -1.70
CA ALA A 118 9.22 19.20 -1.98
C ALA A 118 9.49 20.54 -1.27
N TRP A 119 8.60 21.52 -1.39
CA TRP A 119 8.77 22.80 -0.70
C TRP A 119 8.70 22.66 0.83
N GLY A 120 7.85 21.76 1.32
CA GLY A 120 7.80 21.36 2.72
C GLY A 120 9.18 20.91 3.21
N LEU A 121 9.83 19.98 2.51
CA LEU A 121 11.16 19.47 2.87
C LEU A 121 12.26 20.53 2.73
N ALA A 122 12.24 21.33 1.66
CA ALA A 122 13.25 22.37 1.41
C ALA A 122 13.28 23.44 2.50
N ASN A 123 12.11 23.79 3.03
CA ASN A 123 11.93 24.83 4.05
C ASN A 123 12.19 24.34 5.47
N ARG A 124 12.33 23.02 5.68
CA ARG A 124 12.81 22.49 6.96
C ARG A 124 14.32 22.48 6.95
N GLU A 125 14.95 22.96 8.02
CA GLU A 125 16.41 22.90 8.20
C GLU A 125 16.92 21.51 8.64
N GLN A 126 16.08 20.48 8.49
CA GLN A 126 16.42 19.12 8.88
C GLN A 126 17.03 18.33 7.71
N ARG A 127 17.82 17.31 8.06
CA ARG A 127 18.29 16.33 7.07
C ARG A 127 17.20 15.33 6.76
N PHE A 128 17.12 14.90 5.51
CA PHE A 128 16.10 13.95 5.09
C PHE A 128 16.61 12.97 4.04
N LEU A 129 15.99 11.79 4.01
CA LEU A 129 16.06 10.84 2.92
C LEU A 129 14.65 10.72 2.32
N TRP A 130 14.50 10.99 1.03
CA TRP A 130 13.21 10.93 0.36
C TRP A 130 13.24 9.89 -0.77
N GLU A 131 12.47 8.81 -0.62
CA GLU A 131 12.24 7.83 -1.68
C GLU A 131 11.11 8.31 -2.61
N ILE A 132 11.38 8.47 -3.90
CA ILE A 132 10.38 8.76 -4.93
C ILE A 132 10.43 7.65 -5.98
N ARG A 133 9.36 6.85 -6.07
CA ARG A 133 9.26 5.77 -7.05
C ARG A 133 8.81 6.32 -8.41
N PRO A 134 9.50 5.99 -9.51
CA PRO A 134 9.12 6.45 -10.85
C PRO A 134 7.70 6.04 -11.28
N SER A 135 7.17 4.92 -10.76
CA SER A 135 5.81 4.46 -11.05
C SER A 135 4.71 5.18 -10.24
N SER A 136 5.08 6.06 -9.31
CA SER A 136 4.15 6.82 -8.47
C SER A 136 3.74 8.17 -9.06
N VAL A 137 4.36 8.60 -10.18
CA VAL A 137 4.06 9.84 -10.90
C VAL A 137 3.85 9.50 -12.38
N GLN A 138 2.75 9.93 -12.98
CA GLN A 138 2.48 9.70 -14.41
C GLN A 138 3.34 10.64 -15.27
N GLY A 139 4.44 10.14 -15.84
CA GLY A 139 5.30 10.89 -16.77
C GLY A 139 6.78 10.56 -16.59
N SER A 140 7.67 11.40 -17.14
CA SER A 140 9.12 11.19 -17.35
C SER A 140 9.96 10.98 -16.07
N GLU A 141 11.30 11.11 -16.14
CA GLU A 141 12.18 10.89 -14.98
C GLU A 141 11.70 11.73 -13.78
N TRP A 142 11.60 11.12 -12.59
CA TRP A 142 11.06 11.76 -11.37
C TRP A 142 11.69 13.11 -11.00
N THR A 143 12.90 13.37 -11.48
CA THR A 143 13.60 14.66 -11.36
C THR A 143 12.90 15.80 -12.07
N ASP A 144 12.14 15.52 -13.13
CA ASP A 144 11.43 16.51 -13.94
C ASP A 144 10.25 17.14 -13.17
N PHE A 145 9.74 16.44 -12.15
CA PHE A 145 8.64 16.91 -11.29
C PHE A 145 9.13 17.71 -10.07
N LEU A 146 10.44 17.77 -9.83
CA LEU A 146 10.98 18.58 -8.74
C LEU A 146 10.92 20.06 -9.11
N PRO A 147 10.48 20.94 -8.20
CA PRO A 147 10.45 22.38 -8.47
C PRO A 147 11.84 22.92 -8.82
N LYS A 148 11.89 23.85 -9.78
CA LYS A 148 13.14 24.57 -10.10
C LYS A 148 13.67 25.26 -8.83
N GLY A 149 14.97 25.11 -8.56
CA GLY A 149 15.60 25.66 -7.37
C GLY A 149 15.53 24.75 -6.13
N PHE A 150 14.83 23.62 -6.18
CA PHE A 150 14.65 22.73 -5.02
C PHE A 150 15.98 22.12 -4.56
N ILE A 151 16.78 21.57 -5.48
CA ILE A 151 18.05 20.93 -5.16
C ILE A 151 19.03 21.95 -4.57
N GLU A 152 19.06 23.15 -5.12
CA GLU A 152 19.87 24.26 -4.63
C GLU A 152 19.44 24.71 -3.22
N ARG A 153 18.13 24.77 -2.97
CA ARG A 153 17.56 25.17 -1.67
C ARG A 153 17.82 24.12 -0.58
N VAL A 154 17.72 22.84 -0.92
CA VAL A 154 18.02 21.72 -0.02
C VAL A 154 19.52 21.63 0.26
N GLY A 155 20.35 21.85 -0.77
CA GLY A 155 21.79 21.67 -0.71
C GLY A 155 22.17 20.25 -0.30
N GLY A 156 23.21 20.10 0.54
CA GLY A 156 23.68 18.79 1.02
C GLY A 156 22.87 18.16 2.16
N ARG A 157 21.68 18.69 2.49
CA ARG A 157 20.88 18.22 3.62
C ARG A 157 19.92 17.08 3.26
N GLY A 158 19.57 16.95 1.98
CA GLY A 158 18.62 15.97 1.50
C GLY A 158 19.26 14.98 0.55
N LEU A 159 18.86 13.72 0.64
CA LEU A 159 19.16 12.68 -0.34
C LEU A 159 17.85 12.17 -0.93
N ILE A 160 17.75 12.16 -2.26
CA ILE A 160 16.55 11.68 -2.97
C ILE A 160 16.93 10.47 -3.80
N ILE A 161 16.18 9.37 -3.64
CA ILE A 161 16.51 8.06 -4.22
C ILE A 161 15.28 7.38 -4.80
N LYS A 162 15.49 6.47 -5.76
CA LYS A 162 14.41 5.69 -6.38
C LYS A 162 13.90 4.55 -5.47
N TRP A 163 14.76 4.04 -4.59
CA TRP A 163 14.45 2.92 -3.68
C TRP A 163 15.45 2.88 -2.53
N ALA A 164 14.96 2.61 -1.31
CA ALA A 164 15.78 2.40 -0.12
C ALA A 164 15.53 1.02 0.50
N PRO A 165 16.55 0.39 1.11
CA PRO A 165 16.34 -0.78 1.96
C PRO A 165 15.66 -0.34 3.26
N GLN A 166 14.33 -0.19 3.24
CA GLN A 166 13.56 0.49 4.29
C GLN A 166 13.82 -0.06 5.70
N LYS A 167 13.98 -1.38 5.86
CA LYS A 167 14.30 -1.99 7.17
C LYS A 167 15.64 -1.50 7.72
N GLU A 168 16.66 -1.42 6.87
CA GLU A 168 18.00 -0.97 7.26
C GLU A 168 18.00 0.52 7.59
N VAL A 169 17.36 1.34 6.74
CA VAL A 169 17.19 2.79 6.99
C VAL A 169 16.47 3.04 8.32
N LEU A 170 15.36 2.34 8.57
CA LEU A 170 14.60 2.52 9.82
C LEU A 170 15.34 2.04 11.07
N SER A 171 16.27 1.09 10.91
CA SER A 171 17.12 0.62 12.01
C SER A 171 18.36 1.47 12.26
N HIS A 172 18.66 2.43 11.38
CA HIS A 172 19.87 3.25 11.46
C HIS A 172 19.73 4.36 12.52
N GLU A 173 20.79 4.59 13.31
CA GLU A 173 20.79 5.55 14.44
C GLU A 173 20.48 7.00 14.04
N SER A 174 20.87 7.41 12.83
CA SER A 174 20.56 8.73 12.26
C SER A 174 19.09 8.94 11.92
N THR A 175 18.25 7.90 11.98
CA THR A 175 16.82 8.00 11.65
C THR A 175 16.04 8.51 12.85
N GLY A 176 15.68 9.80 12.83
CA GLY A 176 14.90 10.45 13.88
C GLY A 176 13.38 10.45 13.67
N GLY A 177 12.90 10.03 12.49
CA GLY A 177 11.48 10.01 12.17
C GLY A 177 11.19 9.36 10.83
N PHE A 178 9.98 8.83 10.67
CA PHE A 178 9.53 8.19 9.44
C PHE A 178 8.18 8.74 9.01
N TRP A 179 8.16 9.41 7.86
CA TRP A 179 6.92 9.85 7.25
C TRP A 179 6.38 8.73 6.36
N SER A 180 5.23 8.18 6.74
CA SER A 180 4.65 6.97 6.15
C SER A 180 3.20 7.18 5.76
N HIS A 181 2.77 6.42 4.74
CA HIS A 181 1.37 6.28 4.36
C HIS A 181 0.59 5.33 5.28
N CYS A 182 1.20 4.90 6.39
CA CYS A 182 0.56 4.13 7.47
C CYS A 182 -0.15 2.84 7.00
N ARG A 183 0.50 2.10 6.09
CA ARG A 183 0.15 0.70 5.81
C ARG A 183 0.90 -0.25 6.72
#